data_AF-A0A1F1PYR0-F1
#
_entry.id   AF-A0A1F1PYR0-F1
#
_cell.length_a   1.000
_cell.length_b   1.000
_cell.length_c   1.000
_cell.angle_alpha   90.00
_cell.angle_beta   90.00
_cell.angle_gamma   90.00
#
_symmetry.space_group_name_H-M   'P 1'
#
loop_
_entity.id
_entity.type
_entity.pdbx_description
1 polymer ?
#
loop_
_entity_poly.entity_id
_entity_poly.type
_entity_poly.pdbx_seq_one_letter_code
_entity_poly.pdbx_strand_id
1 'polypeptide(L)' 'MSFENVEEVVEERDPVSVNKRLAEGWSLLAIVPGFDATNSQAFTCYVLGKVISDTEKTMRMIKERCETREDNEFL' A
#
# COMPACT_ATOMS: atom_id res chain seq x y z
N MET A 1 8.61 -13.10 1.83
CA MET A 1 8.55 -11.65 1.56
C MET A 1 8.82 -10.92 2.86
N SER A 2 9.65 -9.87 2.86
CA SER A 2 9.75 -8.95 4.01
C SER A 2 8.67 -7.86 3.86
N PHE A 3 7.96 -7.56 4.95
CA PHE A 3 6.94 -6.49 4.97
C PHE A 3 7.53 -5.11 5.29
N GLU A 4 8.84 -5.00 5.50
CA GLU A 4 9.55 -3.75 5.84
C GLU A 4 9.40 -2.65 4.77
N ASN A 5 8.97 -3.04 3.57
CA ASN A 5 8.80 -2.18 2.41
C ASN A 5 7.34 -1.91 2.04
N VAL A 6 6.38 -2.35 2.85
CA VAL A 6 4.96 -2.03 2.65
C VAL A 6 4.69 -0.65 3.24
N GLU A 7 4.30 0.29 2.38
CA GLU A 7 3.97 1.66 2.77
C GLU A 7 2.49 1.80 3.16
N GLU A 8 1.62 1.15 2.40
CA GLU A 8 0.18 1.27 2.53
C GLU A 8 -0.45 -0.12 2.48
N VAL A 9 -1.47 -0.35 3.31
CA VAL A 9 -2.24 -1.59 3.37
C VAL A 9 -3.71 -1.27 3.20
N VAL A 10 -4.39 -2.01 2.33
CA VAL A 10 -5.83 -1.89 2.09
C VAL A 10 -6.51 -3.25 2.09
N GLU A 11 -7.76 -3.25 2.51
CA GLU A 11 -8.65 -4.42 2.50
C GLU A 11 -9.72 -4.22 1.42
N GLU A 12 -9.82 -5.18 0.50
CA GLU A 12 -10.76 -5.11 -0.63
C GLU A 12 -11.57 -6.40 -0.72
N ARG A 13 -12.85 -6.28 -1.08
CA ARG A 13 -13.75 -7.44 -1.30
C ARG A 13 -14.12 -7.62 -2.76
N ASP A 14 -14.18 -6.51 -3.50
CA ASP A 14 -14.58 -6.51 -4.90
C ASP A 14 -13.43 -6.98 -5.82
N PRO A 15 -13.61 -8.06 -6.59
CA PRO A 15 -12.56 -8.56 -7.48
C PRO A 15 -12.09 -7.54 -8.52
N VAL A 16 -12.95 -6.61 -8.97
CA VAL A 16 -12.56 -5.60 -9.96
C VAL A 16 -11.59 -4.59 -9.33
N SER A 17 -11.92 -4.08 -8.13
CA SER A 17 -11.02 -3.25 -7.34
C SER A 17 -9.68 -3.93 -7.05
N VAL A 18 -9.72 -5.21 -6.64
CA VAL A 18 -8.52 -6.02 -6.36
C VAL A 18 -7.62 -6.10 -7.59
N ASN A 19 -8.17 -6.51 -8.74
CA ASN A 19 -7.41 -6.66 -9.98
C ASN A 19 -6.84 -5.33 -10.47
N LYS A 20 -7.57 -4.22 -10.30
CA LYS A 20 -7.09 -2.89 -10.64
C LYS A 20 -5.85 -2.53 -9.82
N ARG A 21 -5.89 -2.72 -8.50
CA ARG A 21 -4.73 -2.45 -7.62
C ARG A 21 -3.53 -3.35 -7.93
N LEU A 22 -3.77 -4.63 -8.20
CA LEU A 22 -2.71 -5.54 -8.63
C LEU A 22 -2.05 -5.06 -9.94
N ALA A 23 -2.83 -4.56 -10.90
CA ALA A 23 -2.31 -3.98 -12.14
C ALA A 23 -1.54 -2.65 -11.91
N GLU A 24 -1.91 -1.89 -10.87
CA GLU A 24 -1.19 -0.69 -10.42
C GLU A 24 0.10 -1.01 -9.64
N GLY A 25 0.46 -2.29 -9.51
CA GLY A 25 1.71 -2.72 -8.87
C GLY A 25 1.59 -3.03 -7.37
N TRP A 26 0.37 -3.11 -6.83
CA TRP A 26 0.16 -3.59 -5.46
C TRP A 26 0.44 -5.09 -5.35
N SER A 27 0.81 -5.53 -4.15
CA SER A 27 1.10 -6.92 -3.84
C SER A 27 0.00 -7.54 -2.97
N LEU A 28 -0.41 -8.77 -3.27
CA LEU A 28 -1.31 -9.54 -2.40
C LEU A 28 -0.56 -10.03 -1.17
N LEU A 29 -1.00 -9.60 0.01
CA LEU A 29 -0.37 -9.95 1.30
C LEU A 29 -1.08 -11.13 1.96
N ALA A 30 -2.41 -11.14 1.96
CA ALA A 30 -3.21 -12.18 2.57
C ALA A 30 -4.62 -12.29 1.94
N ILE A 31 -5.21 -13.46 2.08
CA ILE A 31 -6.64 -13.70 1.81
C ILE A 31 -7.27 -14.10 3.14
N VAL A 32 -8.25 -13.32 3.59
CA VAL A 32 -8.88 -13.49 4.90
C VAL A 32 -10.37 -13.79 4.68
N PRO A 33 -10.89 -14.89 5.27
CA PRO A 33 -12.32 -15.13 5.27
C PRO A 33 -13.03 -14.10 6.16
N GLY A 34 -14.14 -13.56 5.69
CA GLY A 34 -15.00 -12.66 6.45
C GLY A 34 -16.44 -13.14 6.47
N PHE A 35 -17.23 -12.57 7.39
CA PHE A 35 -18.64 -12.88 7.53
C PHE A 35 -19.45 -11.59 7.69
N ASP A 36 -20.43 -11.39 6.83
CA ASP A 36 -21.39 -10.29 6.93
C ASP A 36 -22.58 -10.76 7.76
N ALA A 37 -22.67 -10.25 8.99
CA ALA A 37 -23.76 -10.59 9.91
C ALA A 37 -25.12 -10.08 9.44
N THR A 38 -25.17 -9.03 8.62
CA THR A 38 -26.43 -8.43 8.13
C THR A 38 -27.11 -9.36 7.12
N ASN A 39 -26.31 -9.89 6.20
CA ASN A 39 -26.78 -10.78 5.14
C ASN A 39 -26.55 -12.26 5.45
N SER A 40 -25.99 -12.58 6.63
CA SER A 40 -25.59 -13.92 7.05
C SER A 40 -24.75 -14.66 6.00
N GLN A 41 -23.83 -13.94 5.34
CA GLN A 41 -23.08 -14.44 4.19
C GLN A 41 -21.58 -14.40 4.46
N ALA A 42 -20.89 -15.50 4.14
CA ALA A 42 -19.43 -15.54 4.11
C ALA A 42 -18.90 -14.85 2.85
N PHE A 43 -17.81 -14.12 2.98
CA PHE A 43 -17.12 -13.47 1.87
C PHE A 43 -15.61 -13.63 1.98
N THR A 44 -14.92 -13.37 0.88
CA THR A 44 -13.46 -13.35 0.81
C THR A 44 -12.99 -11.90 0.83
N CYS A 45 -12.01 -11.59 1.68
CA CYS A 45 -11.34 -10.31 1.70
C CYS A 45 -9.87 -10.47 1.30
N TYR A 46 -9.39 -9.56 0.46
CA TYR A 46 -8.03 -9.51 -0.03
C TYR A 46 -7.31 -8.35 0.64
N VAL A 47 -6.20 -8.66 1.31
CA VAL A 47 -5.32 -7.66 1.91
C VAL A 47 -4.22 -7.37 0.90
N LEU A 48 -4.17 -6.13 0.42
CA LEU A 48 -3.21 -5.67 -0.57
C LEU A 48 -2.24 -4.66 0.07
N GLY A 49 -0.98 -4.73 -0.32
CA GLY A 49 0.08 -3.85 0.14
C GLY A 49 0.73 -3.09 -1.01
N LYS A 50 0.88 -1.78 -0.87
CA LYS A 50 1.72 -1.00 -1.77
C LYS A 50 3.16 -1.13 -1.31
N VAL A 51 3.96 -1.85 -2.08
CA VAL A 51 5.38 -2.07 -1.78
C VAL A 51 6.18 -0.98 -2.49
N ILE A 52 7.00 -0.27 -1.74
CA ILE A 52 7.95 0.69 -2.29
C ILE A 52 9.34 0.06 -2.37
N SER A 53 10.02 0.31 -3.48
CA SER A 53 11.41 -0.12 -3.64
C SER A 53 12.35 0.68 -2.72
N ASP A 54 13.49 0.10 -2.37
CA ASP A 54 14.54 0.80 -1.62
C ASP A 54 15.03 2.04 -2.39
N THR A 55 15.00 1.99 -3.73
CA THR A 55 15.29 3.12 -4.61
C THR A 55 14.28 4.25 -4.43
N GLU A 56 12.98 3.95 -4.40
CA GLU A 56 11.94 4.97 -4.15
C GLU A 56 12.04 5.55 -2.75
N LYS A 57 12.31 4.71 -1.73
CA LYS A 57 12.61 5.18 -0.37
C LYS A 57 13.78 6.16 -0.37
N THR A 58 14.87 5.79 -1.05
CA THR A 58 16.08 6.62 -1.14
C THR A 58 15.82 7.93 -1.89
N MET A 59 15.07 7.89 -3.00
CA MET A 59 14.70 9.09 -3.75
C MET A 59 13.87 10.06 -2.92
N ARG A 60 12.92 9.58 -2.12
CA ARG A 60 12.16 10.44 -1.20
C ARG A 60 13.05 11.08 -0.14
N MET A 61 13.95 10.30 0.47
CA MET A 61 14.90 10.84 1.44
C MET A 61 15.81 11.91 0.84
N ILE A 62 16.25 11.75 -0.40
CA ILE A 62 17.06 12.76 -1.11
C ILE A 62 16.21 14.02 -1.35
N LYS A 63 14.98 13.85 -1.83
CA LYS A 63 14.08 14.97 -2.12
C LYS A 63 13.76 15.79 -0.87
N GLU A 64 13.38 15.14 0.22
CA GLU A 64 13.10 15.81 1.50
C GLU A 64 14.30 16.61 2.00
N ARG A 65 15.53 16.07 1.90
CA ARG A 65 16.76 16.77 2.28
C ARG A 65 17.07 17.97 1.41
N CYS A 66 16.75 17.93 0.12
CA CYS A 66 16.92 19.06 -0.78
C CYS A 66 15.94 20.18 -0.45
N GLU A 67 14.66 19.85 -0.23
CA GLU A 67 13.61 20.81 0.14
C GLU A 67 13.92 21.48 1.49
N THR A 68 14.36 20.72 2.50
CA THR A 68 14.78 21.32 3.79
C THR A 68 15.99 22.25 3.67
N ARG A 69 16.85 22.03 2.66
CA ARG A 69 18.03 22.87 2.45
C ARG A 69 17.67 24.17 1.76
N GLU A 70 16.73 24.15 0.82
CA GLU A 70 16.19 25.36 0.20
C GLU A 70 15.51 26.25 1.26
N ASP A 71 14.68 25.69 2.13
CA ASP A 71 13.99 26.44 3.19
C ASP A 71 14.94 27.12 4.20
N ASN A 72 16.11 26.54 4.44
CA ASN A 72 17.12 27.10 5.36
C ASN A 72 18.05 28.13 4.69
N GLU A 73 18.12 28.19 3.36
CA GLU A 73 18.89 29.24 2.65
C GLU A 73 18.12 30.57 2.54
N PHE A 74 16.82 30.58 2.84
CA PHE A 74 15.96 31.78 2.83
C PHE A 74 15.65 32.37 4.23
N LEU A 75 16.32 31.91 5.28
CA LEU A 75 16.26 32.43 6.68
C LEU A 75 17.59 33.07 7.08
#